data_AF-A0A6A6EBR3-F1
#
_entry.id   AF-A0A6A6EBR3-F1
#
_cell.length_a   1.000
_cell.length_b   1.000
_cell.length_c   1.000
_cell.angle_alpha   90.00
_cell.angle_beta   90.00
_cell.angle_gamma   90.00
#
_symmetry.space_group_name_H-M   'P 1'
#
loop_
_entity.id
_entity.type
_entity.pdbx_description
1 polymer ?
#
loop_
_entity_poly.entity_id
_entity_poly.type
_entity_poly.pdbx_seq_one_letter_code
_entity_poly.pdbx_strand_id
1 'polypeptide(L)' 'LWGATSILKENDRKYFIAWKGVDPATGEAYKPTWEPKRNANRELVKAWKK' A
#
# COMPACT_ATOMS: atom_id res chain seq x y z
N LEU A 1 6.98 3.65 -11.74
CA LEU A 1 6.55 2.43 -11.02
C LEU A 1 6.21 2.84 -9.60
N TRP A 2 4.94 2.71 -9.19
CA TRP A 2 4.50 3.04 -7.83
C TRP A 2 4.90 1.87 -6.91
N GLY A 3 5.68 2.14 -5.85
CA GLY A 3 6.08 1.11 -4.89
C GLY A 3 5.16 1.14 -3.67
N ALA A 4 4.69 -0.01 -3.19
CA ALA A 4 4.02 -0.09 -1.90
C ALA A 4 5.07 -0.26 -0.78
N THR A 5 4.93 0.48 0.32
CA THR A 5 5.87 0.44 1.45
C THR A 5 5.41 -0.52 2.54
N SER A 6 4.12 -0.52 2.85
CA SER A 6 3.55 -1.31 3.95
C SER A 6 2.03 -1.47 3.82
N ILE A 7 1.48 -2.54 4.36
CA ILE A 7 0.04 -2.69 4.61
C ILE A 7 -0.24 -2.17 6.03
N LEU A 8 -1.10 -1.17 6.14
CA LEU A 8 -1.47 -0.56 7.42
C LEU A 8 -2.66 -1.29 8.06
N LYS A 9 -3.62 -1.73 7.24
CA LYS A 9 -4.86 -2.41 7.69
C LYS A 9 -5.31 -3.43 6.65
N GLU A 10 -6.10 -4.41 7.08
CA GLU A 10 -6.85 -5.27 6.17
C GLU A 10 -8.35 -5.26 6.50
N ASN A 11 -9.16 -5.53 5.48
CA ASN A 11 -10.53 -5.99 5.63
C ASN A 11 -10.74 -7.21 4.74
N ASP A 12 -11.94 -7.78 4.71
CA ASP A 12 -12.24 -9.02 3.96
C ASP A 12 -11.77 -8.99 2.50
N ARG A 13 -11.84 -7.83 1.83
CA ARG A 13 -11.62 -7.73 0.37
C ARG A 13 -10.44 -6.85 -0.03
N LYS A 14 -9.88 -6.05 0.87
CA LYS A 14 -8.91 -5.00 0.56
C LYS A 14 -7.80 -4.90 1.61
N TYR A 15 -6.66 -4.37 1.18
CA TYR A 15 -5.58 -3.91 2.04
C TYR A 15 -5.51 -2.39 1.98
N PHE A 16 -5.28 -1.76 3.12
CA PHE A 16 -4.97 -0.34 3.22
C PHE A 16 -3.46 -0.18 3.08
N ILE A 17 -3.01 0.26 1.90
CA ILE A 17 -1.60 0.27 1.51
C ILE A 17 -1.04 1.68 1.69
N ALA A 18 0.06 1.78 2.43
CA ALA A 18 0.94 2.94 2.42
C ALA A 18 1.86 2.87 1.20
N TRP A 19 1.87 3.93 0.40
CA TRP A 19 2.65 4.02 -0.81
C TRP A 19 4.01 4.66 -0.55
N LYS A 20 5.00 4.24 -1.32
CA LYS A 20 6.36 4.76 -1.29
C LYS A 20 6.43 5.95 -2.22
N GLY A 21 6.93 7.05 -1.69
CA GLY A 21 7.17 8.26 -2.45
C GLY A 21 6.32 9.43 -1.98
N VAL A 22 6.53 10.53 -2.67
CA VAL A 22 5.92 11.82 -2.40
C VAL A 22 5.09 12.18 -3.63
N ASP A 23 3.86 12.59 -3.42
CA ASP A 23 2.99 13.07 -4.47
C ASP A 23 3.61 14.33 -5.08
N PRO A 24 4.01 14.31 -6.37
CA PRO A 24 4.65 15.45 -7.00
C PRO A 24 3.73 16.67 -7.13
N ALA A 25 2.42 16.50 -7.01
CA ALA A 25 1.46 17.60 -7.04
C ALA A 25 1.37 18.36 -5.71
N THR A 26 1.56 17.68 -4.59
CA THR A 26 1.39 18.25 -3.24
C THR A 26 2.69 18.38 -2.45
N GLY A 27 3.73 17.64 -2.84
CA GLY A 27 4.97 17.53 -2.07
C GLY A 27 4.82 16.71 -0.78
N GLU A 28 3.68 16.05 -0.58
CA GLU A 28 3.40 15.24 0.60
C GLU A 28 3.54 13.74 0.32
N ALA A 29 3.78 12.93 1.35
CA ALA A 29 3.76 11.48 1.18
C ALA A 29 2.41 11.02 0.62
N TYR A 30 2.44 10.06 -0.31
CA TYR A 30 1.20 9.53 -0.88
C TYR A 30 0.24 9.04 0.20
N LYS A 31 -1.00 9.54 0.16
CA LYS A 31 -2.03 9.13 1.11
C LYS A 31 -2.28 7.63 0.95
N PRO A 32 -2.36 6.86 2.06
CA PRO A 32 -2.66 5.44 1.97
C PRO A 32 -4.05 5.23 1.36
N THR A 33 -4.19 4.20 0.52
CA THR A 33 -5.45 3.88 -0.16
C THR A 33 -5.88 2.44 0.06
N TRP A 34 -7.18 2.19 -0.06
CA TRP A 34 -7.74 0.84 0.01
C TRP A 34 -7.67 0.15 -1.35
N GLU A 35 -6.71 -0.76 -1.50
CA GLU A 35 -6.51 -1.54 -2.71
C GLU A 35 -7.11 -2.95 -2.59
N PRO A 36 -7.71 -3.51 -3.66
CA PRO A 36 -8.13 -4.91 -3.70
C PRO A 36 -6.97 -5.86 -3.34
N LYS A 37 -7.25 -6.93 -2.59
CA LYS A 37 -6.21 -7.92 -2.21
C LYS A 37 -5.44 -8.49 -3.39
N ARG A 38 -6.05 -8.55 -4.59
CA ARG A 38 -5.41 -8.95 -5.86
C ARG A 38 -4.32 -8.00 -6.36
N ASN A 39 -4.37 -6.72 -5.97
CA ASN A 39 -3.40 -5.70 -6.37
C ASN A 39 -2.16 -5.72 -5.47
N ALA A 40 -2.27 -6.23 -4.24
CA ALA A 40 -1.12 -6.44 -3.38
C ALA A 40 -0.36 -7.67 -3.86
N ASN A 41 0.91 -7.49 -4.23
CA ASN A 41 1.77 -8.62 -4.58
C ASN A 41 2.01 -9.51 -3.34
N ARG A 42 2.31 -10.80 -3.57
CA ARG A 42 2.57 -11.76 -2.46
C ARG A 42 3.72 -11.30 -1.55
N GLU A 43 4.68 -10.56 -2.09
CA GLU A 43 5.83 -10.06 -1.32
C GLU A 43 5.44 -8.99 -0.29
N LEU A 44 4.56 -8.05 -0.65
CA LEU A 44 4.07 -7.03 0.29
C LEU A 44 3.27 -7.67 1.43
N VAL A 45 2.42 -8.65 1.11
CA VAL A 45 1.66 -9.38 2.14
C VAL A 45 2.59 -10.21 3.03
N LYS A 46 3.63 -10.83 2.45
CA LYS A 46 4.63 -11.62 3.20
C LYS A 46 5.49 -10.73 4.11
N ALA A 47 5.87 -9.55 3.64
CA ALA A 47 6.59 -8.57 4.44
C ALA A 47 5.76 -8.05 5.61
N TRP A 48 4.43 -7.93 5.43
CA TRP A 48 3.53 -7.49 6.49
C TRP A 48 3.22 -8.56 7.55
N LYS A 49 3.12 -9.85 7.17
CA LYS A 49 2.80 -10.95 8.09
C LYS A 49 3.99 -11.48 8.93
N LYS A 50 5.15 -10.84 8.84
CA LYS A 50 6.37 -11.29 9.52
C LYS A 50 6.49 -10.64 10.89
#